data_AF-A0A4Z1H1P5-F1
#
_entry.id   AF-A0A4Z1H1P5-F1
#
_cell.length_a   1.000
_cell.length_b   1.000
_cell.length_c   1.000
_cell.angle_alpha   90.00
_cell.angle_beta   90.00
_cell.angle_gamma   90.00
#
_symmetry.space_group_name_H-M   'P 1'
#
loop_
_entity.id
_entity.type
_entity.pdbx_description
1 polymer ?
#
loop_
_entity_poly.entity_id
_entity_poly.type
_entity_poly.pdbx_seq_one_letter_code
_entity_poly.pdbx_strand_id
1 'polypeptide(L)'
;MLLKAALNMLTVQYAQSYADEGFTFIAVNPGWLRTDLGGAPAGLDVETGAKAVIELIEPNGKFLNIRVAGWENNEEINQYDGGVLPW
;
A
#
# COMPACT_ATOMS: atom_id res chain seq x y z
N MET A 1 4.52 -15.01 -1.54
CA MET A 1 5.23 -14.02 -0.69
C MET A 1 6.51 -13.50 -1.35
N LEU A 2 7.39 -14.35 -1.88
CA LEU A 2 8.67 -13.94 -2.49
C LEU A 2 8.57 -12.86 -3.58
N LEU A 3 7.58 -12.95 -4.48
CA LEU A 3 7.44 -11.97 -5.58
C LEU A 3 7.13 -10.55 -5.07
N LYS A 4 6.28 -10.42 -4.05
CA LYS A 4 5.98 -9.11 -3.44
C LYS A 4 7.20 -8.54 -2.73
N ALA A 5 7.98 -9.37 -2.05
CA ALA A 5 9.25 -8.95 -1.46
C ALA A 5 10.27 -8.47 -2.51
N ALA A 6 10.38 -9.17 -3.64
CA ALA A 6 11.23 -8.74 -4.75
C ALA A 6 10.77 -7.41 -5.37
N LEU A 7 9.46 -7.23 -5.60
CA LEU A 7 8.87 -5.97 -6.07
C LEU A 7 9.17 -4.81 -5.10
N ASN A 8 9.05 -5.07 -3.81
CA ASN A 8 9.36 -4.11 -2.76
C ASN A 8 10.83 -3.65 -2.81
N MET A 9 11.77 -4.58 -2.99
CA MET A 9 13.19 -4.24 -3.16
C MET A 9 13.47 -3.44 -4.44
N LEU A 10 12.80 -3.76 -5.55
CA LEU A 10 12.90 -2.99 -6.79
C LEU A 10 12.39 -1.55 -6.60
N THR A 11 11.34 -1.37 -5.80
CA THR A 11 10.81 -0.03 -5.47
C THR A 11 11.89 0.82 -4.79
N VAL A 12 12.61 0.27 -3.81
CA VAL A 12 13.71 0.97 -3.13
C VAL A 12 14.85 1.29 -4.10
N GLN A 13 15.22 0.33 -4.95
CA GLN A 13 16.29 0.50 -5.92
C GLN A 13 15.97 1.64 -6.91
N TYR A 14 14.78 1.63 -7.49
CA TYR A 14 14.37 2.66 -8.47
C TYR A 14 14.17 4.03 -7.83
N ALA A 15 13.61 4.07 -6.61
CA ALA A 15 13.53 5.31 -5.84
C ALA A 15 14.89 6.00 -5.69
N GLN A 16 15.96 5.22 -5.45
CA GLN A 16 17.32 5.74 -5.34
C GLN A 16 17.93 6.10 -6.71
N SER A 17 17.76 5.25 -7.73
CA SER A 17 18.39 5.45 -9.03
C SER A 17 17.85 6.67 -9.80
N TYR A 18 16.58 7.00 -9.61
CA TYR A 18 15.90 8.06 -10.36
C TYR A 18 15.52 9.27 -9.50
N ALA A 19 16.06 9.37 -8.28
CA ALA A 19 15.78 10.48 -7.37
C ALA A 19 16.14 11.85 -7.99
N ASP A 20 17.32 11.93 -8.63
CA ASP A 20 17.83 13.17 -9.23
C ASP A 20 17.04 13.60 -10.49
N GLU A 21 16.32 12.67 -11.11
CA GLU A 21 15.43 12.91 -12.25
C GLU A 21 14.02 13.38 -11.81
N GLY A 22 13.76 13.42 -10.50
CA GLY A 22 12.49 13.89 -9.93
C GLY A 22 11.37 12.85 -9.94
N PHE A 23 11.66 11.58 -10.22
CA PHE A 23 10.66 10.51 -10.15
C PHE A 23 10.40 10.05 -8.72
N THR A 24 9.16 9.58 -8.48
CA THR A 24 8.73 9.00 -7.21
C THR A 24 8.25 7.57 -7.44
N PHE A 25 8.80 6.63 -6.66
CA PHE A 25 8.44 5.23 -6.63
C PHE A 25 7.93 4.88 -5.24
N ILE A 26 6.75 4.28 -5.16
CA ILE A 26 6.14 3.81 -3.92
C ILE A 26 5.59 2.41 -4.11
N ALA A 27 5.66 1.60 -3.05
CA ALA A 27 4.93 0.36 -2.94
C ALA A 27 3.71 0.61 -2.06
N VAL A 28 2.57 0.00 -2.39
CA VAL A 28 1.32 0.26 -1.68
C VAL A 28 0.68 -1.06 -1.26
N ASN A 29 0.28 -1.12 0.01
CA ASN A 29 -0.66 -2.11 0.51
C ASN A 29 -2.08 -1.52 0.37
N PRO A 30 -2.88 -1.96 -0.62
CA PRO A 30 -4.22 -1.43 -0.84
C PRO A 30 -5.27 -2.00 0.13
N GLY A 31 -4.83 -2.80 1.11
CA GLY A 31 -5.70 -3.54 2.01
C GLY A 31 -6.28 -4.81 1.39
N TRP A 32 -7.18 -5.46 2.14
CA TRP A 32 -7.85 -6.69 1.71
C TRP A 32 -9.19 -6.35 1.08
N LEU A 33 -9.18 -6.25 -0.25
CA LEU A 33 -10.32 -5.81 -1.06
C LEU A 33 -11.14 -6.99 -1.61
N ARG A 34 -12.47 -6.85 -1.66
CA ARG A 34 -13.41 -7.78 -2.30
C ARG A 34 -13.27 -7.76 -3.83
N THR A 35 -12.22 -8.40 -4.29
CA THR A 35 -11.89 -8.68 -5.68
C THR A 35 -11.90 -10.19 -5.92
N ASP A 36 -11.71 -10.65 -7.15
CA ASP A 36 -11.54 -12.07 -7.43
C ASP A 36 -10.35 -12.68 -6.66
N LEU A 37 -9.29 -11.89 -6.43
CA LEU A 37 -8.12 -12.31 -5.65
C LEU A 37 -8.37 -12.30 -4.14
N GLY A 38 -9.11 -11.31 -3.63
CA GLY A 38 -9.39 -11.16 -2.21
C GLY A 38 -10.56 -12.00 -1.70
N GLY A 39 -11.48 -12.38 -2.58
CA GLY A 39 -12.67 -13.15 -2.28
C GLY A 39 -13.76 -12.35 -1.54
N ALA A 40 -14.92 -13.01 -1.37
CA ALA A 40 -16.06 -12.45 -0.64
C ALA A 40 -15.80 -12.09 0.85
N PRO A 41 -14.92 -12.80 1.60
CA PRO A 41 -14.66 -12.47 3.01
C PRO A 41 -13.85 -11.19 3.24
N ALA A 42 -13.30 -10.58 2.19
CA ALA A 42 -12.51 -9.38 2.31
C ALA A 42 -13.34 -8.22 2.91
N GLY A 43 -12.75 -7.49 3.86
CA GLY A 43 -13.46 -6.48 4.66
C GLY A 43 -13.73 -5.16 3.95
N LEU A 44 -12.99 -4.86 2.87
CA LEU A 44 -13.13 -3.61 2.11
C LEU A 44 -13.71 -3.84 0.71
N ASP A 45 -14.52 -2.91 0.24
CA ASP A 45 -14.90 -2.84 -1.17
C ASP A 45 -13.78 -2.20 -2.02
N VAL A 46 -13.84 -2.46 -3.33
CA VAL A 46 -12.81 -2.02 -4.28
C VAL A 46 -12.78 -0.50 -4.43
N GLU A 47 -13.92 0.16 -4.36
CA GLU A 47 -14.03 1.60 -4.57
C GLU A 47 -13.36 2.37 -3.43
N THR A 48 -13.61 1.96 -2.19
CA THR A 48 -12.95 2.51 -0.99
C THR A 48 -11.44 2.33 -1.06
N GLY A 49 -10.96 1.12 -1.39
CA GLY A 49 -9.53 0.85 -1.54
C GLY A 49 -8.87 1.70 -2.63
N ALA A 50 -9.48 1.77 -3.81
CA ALA A 50 -8.94 2.54 -4.93
C ALA A 50 -8.86 4.04 -4.64
N LYS A 51 -9.89 4.62 -4.01
CA LYS A 51 -9.88 6.03 -3.57
C LYS A 51 -8.75 6.28 -2.58
N ALA A 52 -8.60 5.42 -1.57
CA ALA A 52 -7.56 5.56 -0.56
C ALA A 52 -6.14 5.47 -1.16
N VAL A 53 -5.93 4.66 -2.21
CA VAL A 53 -4.64 4.62 -2.92
C VAL A 53 -4.35 5.93 -3.66
N ILE A 54 -5.35 6.54 -4.30
CA ILE A 54 -5.19 7.79 -5.05
C ILE A 54 -4.86 8.96 -4.12
N GLU A 55 -5.35 8.92 -2.88
CA GLU A 55 -5.12 9.96 -1.88
C GLU A 55 -3.73 9.87 -1.20
N LEU A 56 -2.93 8.83 -1.49
CA LEU A 56 -1.58 8.72 -0.96
C LEU A 56 -0.66 9.79 -1.55
N ILE A 57 -0.07 10.61 -0.67
CA ILE A 57 0.92 11.62 -1.02
C ILE A 57 2.06 11.49 -0.03
N GLU A 58 3.11 10.76 -0.41
CA GLU A 58 4.11 10.29 0.57
C GLU A 58 5.50 10.15 -0.05
N PRO A 59 6.56 10.08 0.78
CA PRO A 59 7.93 10.17 0.31
C PRO A 59 8.37 8.98 -0.54
N ASN A 60 9.26 9.29 -1.50
CA ASN A 60 9.85 8.33 -2.43
C ASN A 60 10.53 7.14 -1.70
N GLY A 61 10.39 5.94 -2.27
CA GLY A 61 11.05 4.72 -1.80
C GLY A 61 10.46 4.10 -0.54
N LYS A 62 9.16 4.31 -0.28
CA LYS A 62 8.47 3.76 0.89
C LYS A 62 7.43 2.70 0.52
N PHE A 63 7.14 1.84 1.49
CA PHE A 63 5.99 0.95 1.48
C PHE A 63 4.88 1.56 2.32
N LEU A 64 3.74 1.84 1.72
CA LEU A 64 2.68 2.61 2.33
C LEU A 64 1.45 1.74 2.56
N ASN A 65 0.84 1.91 3.72
CA ASN A 65 -0.50 1.42 3.98
C ASN A 65 -1.52 2.46 3.51
N ILE A 66 -2.69 2.03 3.04
CA ILE A 66 -3.80 2.97 2.82
C ILE A 66 -4.39 3.42 4.16
N ARG A 67 -5.05 4.58 4.16
CA ARG A 67 -5.87 5.06 5.28
C ARG A 67 -7.35 4.85 4.97
N VAL A 68 -8.08 4.22 5.88
CA VAL A 68 -9.55 4.11 5.77
C VAL A 68 -10.17 4.45 7.13
N ALA A 69 -11.11 5.40 7.12
CA ALA A 69 -11.80 5.84 8.32
C ALA A 69 -12.50 4.68 9.04
N GLY A 70 -12.21 4.52 10.33
CA GLY A 70 -12.75 3.45 11.17
C GLY A 70 -11.92 2.16 11.18
N TRP A 71 -10.83 2.10 10.39
CA TRP A 71 -9.92 0.95 10.31
C TRP A 71 -8.53 1.24 10.89
N GLU A 72 -8.30 2.45 11.41
CA GLU A 72 -6.98 2.89 11.87
C GLU A 72 -6.53 2.20 13.16
N ASN A 73 -7.46 1.72 13.98
CA ASN A 73 -7.18 1.04 15.25
C ASN A 73 -7.84 -0.33 15.33
N ASN A 74 -8.03 -0.99 14.18
CA ASN A 74 -8.65 -2.31 14.17
C ASN A 74 -7.73 -3.31 14.90
N GLU A 75 -8.21 -3.91 15.98
CA GLU A 75 -7.49 -4.93 16.75
C GLU A 75 -7.47 -6.30 16.04
N GLU A 76 -8.27 -6.46 14.99
CA GLU A 76 -8.24 -7.62 14.11
C GLU A 76 -7.06 -7.57 13.11
N ILE A 77 -6.98 -8.58 12.23
CA ILE A 77 -5.85 -8.83 11.32
C ILE A 77 -5.56 -7.64 10.37
N ASN A 78 -6.54 -6.77 10.10
CA ASN A 78 -6.45 -5.74 9.06
C ASN A 78 -6.60 -4.32 9.61
N GLN A 79 -5.52 -3.56 9.57
CA GLN A 79 -5.45 -2.15 9.96
C GLN A 79 -5.05 -1.28 8.77
N TYR A 80 -5.72 -0.15 8.56
CA TYR A 80 -5.52 0.77 7.44
C TYR A 80 -5.34 2.21 7.94
N ASP A 81 -4.15 2.50 8.44
CA ASP A 81 -3.78 3.72 9.17
C ASP A 81 -3.14 4.83 8.30
N GLY A 82 -2.75 4.51 7.06
CA GLY A 82 -1.97 5.41 6.21
C GLY A 82 -0.47 5.42 6.51
N GLY A 83 0.01 4.53 7.37
CA GLY A 83 1.40 4.53 7.84
C GLY A 83 2.41 3.98 6.84
N VAL A 84 3.69 4.18 7.13
CA VAL A 84 4.79 3.48 6.44
C VAL A 84 4.95 2.10 7.06
N LEU A 85 4.84 1.06 6.22
CA LEU A 85 5.01 -0.33 6.63
C LEU A 85 6.51 -0.73 6.64
N PRO A 86 6.90 -1.64 7.54
CA PRO A 86 8.22 -2.28 7.45
C PRO A 86 8.32 -3.17 6.20
N TRP A 87 9.54 -3.38 5.73
CA TRP A 87 9.85 -4.30 4.63
C TRP A 87 9.89 -5.75 5.09
#